data_AF-T0UU52-F1
#
_entry.id   AF-T0UU52-F1
#
_cell.length_a   1.000
_cell.length_b   1.000
_cell.length_c   1.000
_cell.angle_alpha   90.00
_cell.angle_beta   90.00
_cell.angle_gamma   90.00
#
_symmetry.space_group_name_H-M   'P 1'
#
loop_
_entity.id
_entity.type
_entity.pdbx_description
1 polymer ?
#
loop_
_entity_poly.entity_id
_entity_poly.type
_entity_poly.pdbx_seq_one_letter_code
_entity_poly.pdbx_strand_id
1 'polypeptide(L)'
;MSDFKNPSVKAMVVMRKAFRTIDAKVSETFKQDDLTPTQFSVLDVLYSKGPMKIAELIDSILATSGNMTVVIRNMEKKDGLHDILVQVINELVC
;
A
#
# COMPACT_ATOMS: atom_id res chain seq x y z
N MET A 1 23.12 21.15 11.38
CA MET A 1 22.78 19.70 11.27
C MET A 1 23.11 19.03 12.59
N SER A 2 22.18 18.31 13.20
CA SER A 2 22.45 17.55 14.44
C SER A 2 23.46 16.43 14.15
N ASP A 3 24.54 16.41 14.92
CA ASP A 3 25.62 15.43 14.77
C ASP A 3 25.16 14.08 15.36
N PHE A 4 24.86 13.12 14.48
CA PHE A 4 24.38 11.81 14.90
C PHE A 4 25.58 10.95 15.32
N LYS A 5 25.72 10.68 16.63
CA LYS A 5 26.79 9.81 17.17
C LYS A 5 26.73 8.35 16.67
N ASN A 6 25.59 7.90 16.12
CA ASN A 6 25.40 6.55 15.60
C ASN A 6 24.99 6.61 14.11
N PRO A 7 25.87 6.21 13.17
CA PRO A 7 25.57 6.19 11.74
C PRO A 7 24.35 5.36 11.36
N SER A 8 24.10 4.23 12.03
CA SER A 8 22.93 3.37 11.80
C SER A 8 21.62 4.07 12.13
N VAL A 9 21.60 4.86 13.22
CA VAL A 9 20.42 5.68 13.57
C VAL A 9 20.17 6.75 12.52
N LYS A 10 21.24 7.41 12.05
CA LYS A 10 21.13 8.40 10.95
C LYS A 10 20.58 7.76 9.69
N ALA A 11 21.09 6.60 9.28
CA ALA A 11 20.62 5.85 8.12
C ALA A 11 19.14 5.48 8.24
N MET A 12 18.71 4.95 9.39
CA MET A 12 17.30 4.62 9.63
C MET A 12 16.39 5.86 9.56
N VAL A 13 16.82 7.00 10.11
CA VAL A 13 16.05 8.25 10.04
C VAL A 13 15.93 8.74 8.60
N VAL A 14 17.02 8.71 7.83
CA VAL A 14 17.01 9.11 6.41
C VAL A 14 16.13 8.17 5.60
N MET A 15 16.25 6.86 5.79
CA MET A 15 15.41 5.85 5.12
C MET A 15 13.92 6.08 5.41
N ARG A 16 13.55 6.30 6.67
CA ARG A 16 12.15 6.60 7.04
C ARG A 16 11.63 7.88 6.40
N LYS A 17 12.46 8.92 6.29
CA LYS A 17 12.09 10.16 5.61
C LYS A 17 11.88 9.94 4.11
N ALA A 18 12.82 9.24 3.46
CA ALA A 18 12.70 8.90 2.04
C ALA A 18 11.45 8.07 1.76
N PHE A 19 11.18 7.05 2.59
CA PHE A 19 9.97 6.23 2.50
C PHE A 19 8.71 7.08 2.61
N ARG A 20 8.61 7.98 3.61
CA ARG A 20 7.46 8.88 3.76
C ARG A 20 7.24 9.80 2.57
N THR A 21 8.33 10.30 1.96
CA THR A 21 8.23 11.17 0.78
C THR A 21 7.67 10.39 -0.42
N ILE A 22 8.14 9.17 -0.65
CA ILE A 22 7.63 8.30 -1.71
C ILE A 22 6.17 7.91 -1.44
N ASP A 23 5.87 7.45 -0.23
CA ASP A 23 4.53 7.02 0.18
C ASP A 23 3.50 8.15 0.08
N ALA A 24 3.87 9.38 0.46
CA ALA A 24 3.01 10.54 0.27
C ALA A 24 2.67 10.75 -1.21
N LYS A 25 3.65 10.64 -2.11
CA LYS A 25 3.44 10.84 -3.55
C LYS A 25 2.62 9.72 -4.19
N VAL A 26 2.89 8.46 -3.83
CA VAL A 26 2.08 7.32 -4.27
C VAL A 26 0.65 7.45 -3.73
N SER A 27 0.47 7.94 -2.50
CA SER A 27 -0.87 8.12 -1.95
C SER A 27 -1.73 9.13 -2.70
N GLU A 28 -1.13 10.08 -3.41
CA GLU A 28 -1.88 11.04 -4.20
C GLU A 28 -2.61 10.39 -5.38
N THR A 29 -2.07 9.30 -5.96
CA THR A 29 -2.69 8.65 -7.12
C THR A 29 -3.94 7.90 -6.70
N PHE A 30 -3.83 6.94 -5.77
CA PHE A 30 -4.96 6.11 -5.38
C PHE A 30 -6.03 6.84 -4.55
N LYS A 31 -5.71 8.00 -3.95
CA LYS A 31 -6.71 8.84 -3.28
C LYS A 31 -7.72 9.45 -4.26
N GLN A 32 -7.35 9.65 -5.51
CA GLN A 32 -8.27 10.14 -6.55
C GLN A 32 -9.38 9.13 -6.82
N ASP A 33 -9.10 7.84 -6.61
CA ASP A 33 -10.03 6.72 -6.73
C ASP A 33 -10.75 6.37 -5.42
N ASP A 34 -10.67 7.24 -4.40
CA ASP A 34 -11.29 7.02 -3.09
C ASP A 34 -10.82 5.70 -2.42
N LEU A 35 -9.53 5.38 -2.60
CA LEU A 35 -8.88 4.24 -1.95
C LEU A 35 -8.10 4.71 -0.70
N THR A 36 -8.23 3.93 0.37
CA THR A 36 -7.36 4.05 1.54
C THR A 36 -6.03 3.34 1.28
N PRO A 37 -4.94 3.70 1.99
CA PRO A 37 -3.65 3.01 1.86
C PRO A 37 -3.75 1.49 2.04
N THR A 38 -4.57 1.02 2.99
CA THR A 38 -4.78 -0.42 3.21
C THR A 38 -5.46 -1.10 2.03
N GLN A 39 -6.48 -0.46 1.44
CA GLN A 39 -7.16 -0.99 0.26
C GLN A 39 -6.22 -1.01 -0.95
N PHE A 40 -5.41 0.02 -1.12
CA PHE A 40 -4.36 0.05 -2.15
C PHE A 40 -3.35 -1.09 -1.94
N SER A 41 -2.86 -1.31 -0.72
CA SER A 41 -1.92 -2.41 -0.44
C SER A 41 -2.51 -3.79 -0.74
N VAL A 42 -3.82 -3.99 -0.51
CA VAL A 42 -4.50 -5.23 -0.92
C VAL A 42 -4.45 -5.39 -2.44
N LEU A 43 -4.78 -4.33 -3.18
CA LEU A 43 -4.75 -4.34 -4.65
C LEU A 43 -3.34 -4.58 -5.19
N ASP A 44 -2.33 -3.90 -4.64
CA ASP A 44 -0.92 -4.01 -5.06
C ASP A 44 -0.37 -5.44 -4.88
N VAL A 45 -0.69 -6.10 -3.76
CA VAL A 45 -0.29 -7.50 -3.53
C VAL A 45 -1.02 -8.44 -4.48
N LEU A 46 -2.33 -8.29 -4.67
CA LEU A 46 -3.11 -9.13 -5.57
C LEU A 46 -2.69 -8.93 -7.04
N TYR A 47 -2.30 -7.72 -7.42
CA TYR A 47 -1.77 -7.42 -8.74
C TYR A 47 -0.41 -8.06 -8.98
N SER A 48 0.53 -7.89 -8.03
CA SER A 48 1.91 -8.38 -8.18
C SER A 48 2.06 -9.89 -8.03
N LYS A 49 1.26 -10.52 -7.16
CA LYS A 49 1.38 -11.95 -6.82
C LYS A 49 0.22 -12.81 -7.32
N GLY A 50 -0.85 -12.18 -7.83
CA GLY A 50 -2.05 -12.87 -8.28
C GLY A 50 -3.02 -13.25 -7.15
N PRO A 51 -4.10 -13.98 -7.49
CA PRO A 51 -5.11 -14.42 -6.52
C PRO A 51 -4.52 -15.34 -5.45
N MET A 52 -4.89 -15.13 -4.19
CA MET A 52 -4.40 -15.90 -3.04
C MET A 52 -5.43 -15.99 -1.93
N LYS A 53 -5.20 -16.84 -0.93
CA LYS A 53 -6.06 -16.91 0.25
C LYS A 53 -5.90 -15.68 1.11
N ILE A 54 -6.96 -15.28 1.82
CA ILE A 54 -6.95 -14.11 2.72
C ILE A 54 -5.81 -14.18 3.75
N ALA A 55 -5.50 -15.37 4.27
CA ALA A 55 -4.37 -15.55 5.20
C ALA A 55 -3.03 -15.20 4.56
N GLU A 56 -2.79 -15.66 3.32
CA GLU A 56 -1.55 -15.40 2.57
C GLU A 56 -1.44 -13.92 2.16
N LEU A 57 -2.57 -13.27 1.90
CA LEU A 57 -2.67 -11.84 1.65
C LEU A 57 -2.30 -11.03 2.90
N ILE A 58 -2.84 -11.40 4.07
CA ILE A 58 -2.51 -10.76 5.35
C ILE A 58 -1.02 -10.88 5.64
N ASP A 59 -0.42 -12.06 5.41
CA ASP A 59 1.01 -12.28 5.63
C ASP A 59 1.89 -11.53 4.63
N SER A 60 1.39 -11.31 3.41
CA SER A 60 2.10 -10.57 2.36
C SER A 60 2.05 -9.06 2.54
N ILE A 61 1.05 -8.53 3.25
CA ILE A 61 0.89 -7.10 3.49
C ILE A 61 1.75 -6.70 4.69
N LEU A 62 2.71 -5.80 4.46
CA LEU A 62 3.61 -5.27 5.50
C LEU A 62 2.93 -4.23 6.44
N ALA A 63 1.61 -4.35 6.65
CA ALA A 63 0.83 -3.44 7.48
C ALA A 63 0.10 -4.18 8.60
N THR A 64 0.15 -3.61 9.81
CA THR A 64 -0.54 -4.14 11.00
C THR A 64 -2.04 -3.81 10.92
N SER A 65 -2.80 -4.55 10.14
CA SER A 65 -4.24 -4.33 10.06
C SER A 65 -4.97 -5.31 10.98
N GLY A 66 -5.28 -4.88 12.20
CA GLY A 66 -6.16 -5.63 13.12
C GLY A 66 -7.56 -5.92 12.56
N ASN A 67 -7.92 -5.30 11.43
CA ASN A 67 -9.22 -5.39 10.78
C ASN A 67 -9.14 -5.74 9.26
N MET A 68 -8.12 -6.46 8.79
CA MET A 68 -7.95 -6.75 7.33
C MET A 68 -9.18 -7.43 6.71
N THR A 69 -9.77 -8.39 7.43
CA THR A 69 -10.98 -9.09 7.00
C THR A 69 -12.18 -8.15 6.85
N VAL A 70 -12.28 -7.09 7.65
CA VAL A 70 -13.32 -6.06 7.50
C VAL A 70 -13.03 -5.21 6.27
N VAL A 71 -11.78 -4.82 6.04
CA VAL A 71 -11.38 -4.05 4.86
C VAL A 71 -11.72 -4.82 3.58
N ILE A 72 -11.33 -6.10 3.48
CA ILE A 72 -11.62 -6.96 2.32
C ILE A 72 -13.13 -7.08 2.11
N ARG A 73 -13.92 -7.35 3.15
CA ARG A 73 -15.39 -7.41 3.04
C ARG A 73 -16.03 -6.09 2.60
N ASN A 74 -15.46 -4.96 3.00
CA ASN A 74 -15.94 -3.65 2.56
C ASN A 74 -15.57 -3.37 1.11
N MET A 75 -14.41 -3.86 0.66
CA MET A 75 -13.99 -3.80 -0.75
C MET A 75 -14.89 -4.67 -1.63
N GLU A 76 -15.25 -5.88 -1.20
CA GLU A 76 -16.17 -6.78 -1.93
C GLU A 76 -17.55 -6.15 -2.18
N LYS A 77 -18.01 -5.26 -1.29
CA LYS A 77 -19.30 -4.58 -1.40
C LYS A 77 -19.27 -3.34 -2.30
N LYS A 78 -18.08 -2.81 -2.61
CA LYS A 78 -17.91 -1.65 -3.49
C LYS A 78 -17.85 -2.19 -4.92
N ASP A 79 -18.99 -2.23 -5.62
CA ASP A 79 -19.08 -2.57 -7.04
C ASP A 79 -18.13 -1.66 -7.83
N GLY A 80 -17.08 -2.23 -8.43
CA GLY A 80 -16.06 -1.49 -9.18
C GLY A 80 -14.62 -1.89 -8.88
N LEU A 81 -14.35 -2.73 -7.87
CA LEU A 81 -12.97 -3.15 -7.58
C LEU A 81 -12.33 -3.99 -8.71
N HIS A 82 -13.15 -4.67 -9.52
CA HIS A 82 -12.69 -5.36 -10.72
C HIS A 82 -12.27 -4.40 -11.84
N ASP A 83 -12.93 -3.24 -11.97
CA ASP A 83 -12.63 -2.25 -13.01
C ASP A 83 -11.49 -1.31 -12.60
N ILE A 84 -11.38 -0.98 -11.31
CA ILE A 84 -10.24 -0.24 -10.74
C ILE A 84 -8.93 -1.02 -10.91
N LEU A 85 -8.96 -2.35 -10.83
CA LEU A 85 -7.80 -3.19 -11.15
C LEU A 85 -7.27 -2.92 -12.56
N VAL A 86 -8.12 -2.69 -13.55
CA VAL A 86 -7.73 -2.43 -14.95
C VAL A 86 -7.25 -1.00 -15.16
N GLN A 87 -7.80 -0.03 -14.41
CA GLN A 87 -7.47 1.39 -14.55
C GLN A 87 -6.11 1.72 -13.93
N VAL A 88 -5.81 1.18 -12.74
CA VAL A 88 -4.52 1.35 -12.05
C VAL A 88 -3.35 0.66 -12.79
N ILE A 89 -3.64 -0.45 -13.48
CA ILE A 89 -2.67 -1.14 -14.37
C ILE A 89 -2.15 -0.24 -15.49
N ASN A 90 -3.02 0.61 -16.05
CA ASN A 90 -2.65 1.45 -17.19
C ASN A 90 -1.93 2.75 -16.79
N GLU A 91 -2.09 3.22 -15.55
CA GLU A 91 -1.49 4.50 -15.10
C GLU A 91 -0.13 4.35 -14.39
N LEU A 92 0.23 3.16 -13.88
CA LEU A 92 1.51 2.93 -13.19
C LEU A 92 2.60 2.28 -14.08
N VAL A 93 2.36 2.11 -15.39
CA VAL A 93 3.31 1.57 -16.38
C VAL A 93 3.71 2.61 -17.44
N CYS A 94 3.60 3.92 -17.15
CA CYS A 94 4.28 4.98 -17.91
C CYS A 94 5.31 5.72 -17.05
#